data_AF-A0A943GZ97-F1
#
_entry.id   AF-A0A943GZ97-F1
#
_cell.length_a   1.000
_cell.length_b   1.000
_cell.length_c   1.000
_cell.angle_alpha   90.00
_cell.angle_beta   90.00
_cell.angle_gamma   90.00
#
_symmetry.space_group_name_H-M   'P 1'
#
loop_
_entity.id
_entity.type
_entity.pdbx_description
1 polymer ?
#
loop_
_entity_poly.entity_id
_entity_poly.type
_entity_poly.pdbx_seq_one_letter_code
_entity_poly.pdbx_strand_id
1 'polypeptide(L)'
;MKKRRVFLCLILTAWCLTGCQKTPDQQIVREKGKDSIAQYEQDTEQKNGEDTAEEPVNQETDENELRKNLGVPERYESTITSADGNFEVVCSAQVDVPDVSSVNVYQVSQKPFDQTLVDTFTETFVGADGVYDIDRYEQFGEKELVIPKVPTEMENQRFMGVFERDGQKFLLFLKTELAMPIVMEVQQIDENGPAGYGRHPYMWTNVNETRELPENTTKEMIEEMAGITADEAKKMADEKVAALGLEDMKAREQILNVRLDNGSDETEETTILDSGWKICYTREINGFPVTYDDDMGGGYASMDDDVTVPWSYENLEIVVNKDGVQQVHCYNLYDVGECTVENVKLKPFSEIAAIFEEMIQIQNANMRDDGYIKKKLQIEKVTLGYARIYDPLSGDGQGLLVPVWDFYGREQNTTVWENETYEYETGLEYYSKMTINAIDGTIIKRSLGY
;
A
#
# COMPACT_ATOMS: atom_id res chain seq x y z
N MET A 1 -26.66 -30.95 -37.39
CA MET A 1 -27.56 -29.84 -37.74
C MET A 1 -28.35 -29.39 -36.51
N LYS A 2 -27.97 -28.29 -35.87
CA LYS A 2 -28.82 -27.40 -35.07
C LYS A 2 -28.10 -26.04 -35.04
N LYS A 3 -28.85 -25.00 -35.40
CA LYS A 3 -28.36 -23.72 -35.94
C LYS A 3 -27.90 -22.77 -34.83
N ARG A 4 -26.67 -22.25 -34.93
CA ARG A 4 -26.19 -21.05 -34.22
C ARG A 4 -26.84 -19.81 -34.84
N ARG A 5 -27.42 -18.94 -34.02
CA ARG A 5 -27.84 -17.59 -34.43
C ARG A 5 -26.80 -16.60 -33.91
N VAL A 6 -26.04 -16.04 -34.84
CA VAL A 6 -25.24 -14.83 -34.65
C VAL A 6 -26.23 -13.66 -34.67
N PHE A 7 -26.21 -12.81 -33.65
CA PHE A 7 -26.95 -11.54 -33.66
C PHE A 7 -25.97 -10.37 -33.55
N LEU A 8 -26.01 -9.56 -34.60
CA LEU A 8 -25.30 -8.32 -34.82
C LEU A 8 -26.08 -7.21 -34.08
N CYS A 9 -25.52 -6.64 -33.02
CA CYS A 9 -26.13 -5.50 -32.31
C CYS A 9 -25.85 -4.20 -33.07
N LEU A 10 -26.88 -3.71 -33.76
CA LEU A 10 -26.96 -2.36 -34.33
C LEU A 10 -27.25 -1.36 -33.22
N ILE A 11 -26.30 -0.47 -32.97
CA ILE A 11 -26.42 0.67 -32.07
C ILE A 11 -27.39 1.69 -32.70
N LEU A 12 -28.52 1.92 -32.03
CA LEU A 12 -29.48 2.98 -32.37
C LEU A 12 -29.45 4.02 -31.25
N THR A 13 -28.76 5.12 -31.54
CA THR A 13 -28.76 6.36 -30.78
C THR A 13 -30.16 6.96 -30.72
N ALA A 14 -30.70 7.12 -29.51
CA ALA A 14 -31.87 7.96 -29.27
C ALA A 14 -31.57 8.92 -28.10
N TRP A 15 -31.47 10.20 -28.47
CA TRP A 15 -31.43 11.33 -27.55
C TRP A 15 -32.72 11.40 -26.72
N CYS A 16 -32.57 11.47 -25.40
CA CYS A 16 -33.50 12.15 -24.52
C CYS A 16 -32.74 13.25 -23.78
N LEU A 17 -32.87 14.46 -24.29
CA LEU A 17 -32.59 15.70 -23.57
C LEU A 17 -33.68 15.90 -22.52
N THR A 18 -33.35 15.85 -21.23
CA THR A 18 -33.92 16.76 -20.21
C THR A 18 -33.11 16.68 -18.92
N GLY A 19 -32.48 17.81 -18.56
CA GLY A 19 -32.22 18.20 -17.16
C GLY A 19 -30.87 17.79 -16.57
N CYS A 20 -29.78 18.43 -17.01
CA CYS A 20 -28.59 18.57 -16.17
C CYS A 20 -29.00 19.24 -14.85
N GLN A 21 -29.10 18.48 -13.76
CA GLN A 21 -29.02 19.05 -12.44
C GLN A 21 -27.52 19.10 -12.11
N LYS A 22 -26.99 20.31 -11.94
CA LYS A 22 -25.62 20.50 -11.46
C LYS A 22 -25.48 19.78 -10.12
N THR A 23 -24.62 18.77 -10.07
CA THR A 23 -24.08 18.24 -8.82
C THR A 23 -23.43 19.42 -8.08
N PRO A 24 -23.76 19.68 -6.81
CA PRO A 24 -23.05 20.70 -6.06
C PRO A 24 -21.63 20.22 -5.80
N ASP A 25 -20.65 20.95 -6.33
CA ASP A 25 -19.25 20.87 -5.89
C ASP A 25 -19.20 21.10 -4.38
N GLN A 26 -19.16 20.02 -3.60
CA GLN A 26 -18.63 20.08 -2.24
C GLN A 26 -17.19 19.57 -2.29
N GLN A 27 -16.28 20.50 -2.56
CA GLN A 27 -14.89 20.40 -2.12
C GLN A 27 -14.87 20.19 -0.60
N ILE A 28 -14.91 18.94 -0.16
CA ILE A 28 -14.44 18.50 1.16
C ILE A 28 -13.10 17.78 0.93
N VAL A 29 -12.24 18.39 0.13
CA VAL A 29 -10.81 18.09 0.07
C VAL A 29 -10.17 19.46 0.02
N ARG A 30 -9.54 19.87 1.12
CA ARG A 30 -8.80 21.13 1.14
C ARG A 30 -7.44 20.85 0.53
N GLU A 31 -7.22 21.35 -0.68
CA GLU A 31 -5.89 21.45 -1.29
C GLU A 31 -4.98 22.25 -0.36
N LYS A 32 -4.17 21.56 0.44
CA LYS A 32 -3.30 22.18 1.45
C LYS A 32 -1.93 21.52 1.46
N GLY A 33 -1.21 21.70 0.36
CA GLY A 33 0.21 21.36 0.29
C GLY A 33 1.11 22.45 0.88
N LYS A 34 0.90 23.71 0.50
CA LYS A 34 1.77 24.85 0.93
C LYS A 34 1.21 25.70 2.07
N ASP A 35 -0.12 25.87 2.14
CA ASP A 35 -0.76 26.67 3.21
C ASP A 35 -0.81 25.92 4.55
N SER A 36 -0.70 24.60 4.57
CA SER A 36 -0.61 23.80 5.80
C SER A 36 0.74 23.98 6.50
N ILE A 37 1.84 24.11 5.74
CA ILE A 37 3.20 24.35 6.26
C ILE A 37 3.23 25.59 7.17
N ALA A 38 2.64 26.71 6.71
CA ALA A 38 2.57 27.94 7.48
C ALA A 38 1.67 27.82 8.73
N GLN A 39 0.68 26.90 8.73
CA GLN A 39 -0.15 26.64 9.91
C GLN A 39 0.57 25.77 10.95
N TYR A 40 1.39 24.81 10.51
CA TYR A 40 2.18 23.97 11.43
C TYR A 40 3.27 24.77 12.15
N GLU A 41 3.85 25.79 11.50
CA GLU A 41 4.80 26.72 12.13
C GLU A 41 4.09 27.66 13.14
N GLN A 42 2.90 28.18 12.83
CA GLN A 42 2.20 29.18 13.66
C GLN A 42 1.70 28.65 15.02
N ASP A 43 1.39 27.35 15.13
CA ASP A 43 0.94 26.76 16.41
C ASP A 43 2.09 26.48 17.40
N THR A 44 3.35 26.61 16.98
CA THR A 44 4.54 26.40 17.83
C THR A 44 5.08 27.67 18.49
N GLU A 45 4.66 28.86 18.06
CA GLU A 45 5.24 30.14 18.54
C GLU A 45 4.73 30.64 19.91
N GLN A 46 4.06 29.81 20.71
CA GLN A 46 3.72 30.15 22.11
C GLN A 46 4.31 29.16 23.12
N LYS A 47 5.63 29.22 23.29
CA LYS A 47 6.35 29.25 24.59
C LYS A 47 7.86 29.07 24.36
N ASN A 48 8.58 30.18 24.15
CA ASN A 48 10.02 30.21 24.43
C ASN A 48 10.21 30.56 25.92
N GLY A 49 10.32 29.52 26.74
CA GLY A 49 10.90 29.59 28.08
C GLY A 49 12.04 28.58 28.13
N GLU A 50 13.26 29.05 28.40
CA GLU A 50 14.43 28.21 28.67
C GLU A 50 14.09 27.20 29.77
N ASP A 51 14.25 25.91 29.50
CA ASP A 51 14.47 24.92 30.56
C ASP A 51 15.59 23.96 30.13
N THR A 52 16.57 23.87 31.02
CA THR A 52 17.76 23.03 30.96
C THR A 52 17.38 21.56 30.81
N ALA A 53 18.00 20.88 29.84
CA ALA A 53 17.93 19.44 29.69
C ALA A 53 18.50 18.73 30.92
N GLU A 54 17.64 18.17 31.76
CA GLU A 54 18.00 17.16 32.73
C GLU A 54 17.67 15.78 32.13
N GLU A 55 18.65 14.86 32.20
CA GLU A 55 18.48 13.45 31.81
C GLU A 55 17.37 12.80 32.65
N PRO A 56 16.41 12.07 32.06
CA PRO A 56 15.37 11.42 32.85
C PRO A 56 15.94 10.24 33.63
N VAL A 57 15.81 10.35 34.95
CA VAL A 57 16.07 9.28 35.92
C VAL A 57 14.97 8.22 35.78
N ASN A 58 15.42 6.99 35.55
CA ASN A 58 14.62 5.78 35.45
C ASN A 58 13.68 5.59 36.66
N GLN A 59 12.37 5.73 36.44
CA GLN A 59 11.32 5.21 37.33
C GLN A 59 10.36 4.38 36.48
N GLU A 60 10.37 3.07 36.73
CA GLU A 60 9.47 2.08 36.14
C GLU A 60 8.00 2.43 36.46
N THR A 61 7.35 3.08 35.51
CA THR A 61 5.94 2.87 35.19
C THR A 61 5.89 2.55 33.69
N ASP A 62 5.68 1.26 33.36
CA ASP A 62 5.61 0.64 32.01
C ASP A 62 4.47 1.18 31.10
N GLU A 63 4.08 2.45 31.23
CA GLU A 63 2.95 3.03 30.51
C GLU A 63 3.46 4.03 29.45
N ASN A 64 3.24 3.72 28.18
CA ASN A 64 3.61 4.57 27.03
C ASN A 64 3.09 6.02 27.23
N GLU A 65 4.02 6.98 27.31
CA GLU A 65 3.72 8.38 27.63
C GLU A 65 2.82 9.04 26.58
N LEU A 66 3.07 8.78 25.30
CA LEU A 66 2.27 9.32 24.20
C LEU A 66 0.83 8.80 24.27
N ARG A 67 0.63 7.49 24.48
CA ARG A 67 -0.69 6.88 24.67
C ARG A 67 -1.48 7.61 25.77
N LYS A 68 -0.83 7.83 26.92
CA LYS A 68 -1.43 8.52 28.06
C LYS A 68 -1.77 9.97 27.77
N ASN A 69 -0.84 10.72 27.16
CA ASN A 69 -1.01 12.13 26.83
C ASN A 69 -2.16 12.36 25.83
N LEU A 70 -2.36 11.42 24.90
CA LEU A 70 -3.44 11.48 23.92
C LEU A 70 -4.76 10.90 24.42
N GLY A 71 -4.77 10.27 25.61
CA GLY A 71 -5.95 9.61 26.16
C GLY A 71 -6.42 8.42 25.31
N VAL A 72 -5.47 7.68 24.72
CA VAL A 72 -5.77 6.57 23.80
C VAL A 72 -6.09 5.30 24.61
N PRO A 73 -7.26 4.67 24.40
CA PRO A 73 -7.59 3.40 25.05
C PRO A 73 -6.81 2.24 24.43
N GLU A 74 -6.66 1.12 25.15
CA GLU A 74 -6.11 -0.11 24.57
C GLU A 74 -6.98 -0.66 23.43
N ARG A 75 -8.30 -0.47 23.54
CA ARG A 75 -9.29 -0.92 22.58
C ARG A 75 -10.33 0.16 22.35
N TYR A 76 -10.63 0.43 21.08
CA TYR A 76 -11.65 1.38 20.64
C TYR A 76 -12.92 0.62 20.24
N GLU A 77 -14.02 0.94 20.92
CA GLU A 77 -15.33 0.33 20.73
C GLU A 77 -16.35 1.40 20.35
N SER A 78 -17.02 1.23 19.21
CA SER A 78 -18.09 2.12 18.77
C SER A 78 -19.01 1.40 17.80
N THR A 79 -20.25 1.84 17.69
CA THR A 79 -21.18 1.34 16.68
C THR A 79 -21.94 2.50 16.09
N ILE A 80 -21.85 2.62 14.77
CA ILE A 80 -22.50 3.65 13.97
C ILE A 80 -23.47 2.96 13.05
N THR A 81 -24.69 3.49 12.95
CA THR A 81 -25.70 2.96 12.02
C THR A 81 -26.40 4.13 11.36
N SER A 82 -26.50 4.10 10.03
CA SER A 82 -27.23 5.12 9.27
C SER A 82 -28.72 5.11 9.62
N ALA A 83 -29.38 6.24 9.41
CA ALA A 83 -30.81 6.38 9.72
C ALA A 83 -31.71 5.38 8.97
N ASP A 84 -31.29 4.92 7.79
CA ASP A 84 -32.00 3.92 6.98
C ASP A 84 -31.59 2.47 7.27
N GLY A 85 -30.60 2.25 8.15
CA GLY A 85 -30.09 0.94 8.55
C GLY A 85 -29.26 0.21 7.47
N ASN A 86 -28.96 0.88 6.36
CA ASN A 86 -28.24 0.27 5.23
C ASN A 86 -26.71 0.38 5.37
N PHE A 87 -26.21 1.28 6.22
CA PHE A 87 -24.80 1.42 6.53
C PHE A 87 -24.56 1.20 8.03
N GLU A 88 -23.61 0.32 8.35
CA GLU A 88 -23.21 0.02 9.72
C GLU A 88 -21.68 0.06 9.82
N VAL A 89 -21.16 0.67 10.88
CA VAL A 89 -19.74 0.56 11.28
C VAL A 89 -19.71 -0.02 12.67
N VAL A 90 -19.00 -1.12 12.84
CA VAL A 90 -18.72 -1.74 14.14
C VAL A 90 -17.22 -1.64 14.37
N CYS A 91 -16.82 -0.88 15.38
CA CYS A 91 -15.43 -0.80 15.82
C CYS A 91 -15.26 -1.70 17.03
N SER A 92 -14.36 -2.67 16.95
CA SER A 92 -13.84 -3.43 18.09
C SER A 92 -12.34 -3.57 17.92
N ALA A 93 -11.68 -2.42 17.91
CA ALA A 93 -10.35 -2.28 17.36
C ALA A 93 -9.26 -2.25 18.44
N GLN A 94 -8.20 -3.03 18.27
CA GLN A 94 -6.96 -2.79 19.01
C GLN A 94 -6.37 -1.45 18.57
N VAL A 95 -5.86 -0.66 19.52
CA VAL A 95 -5.25 0.64 19.20
C VAL A 95 -3.74 0.59 19.45
N ASP A 96 -2.96 0.67 18.38
CA ASP A 96 -1.51 0.63 18.40
C ASP A 96 -0.93 2.04 18.43
N VAL A 97 -0.07 2.30 19.41
CA VAL A 97 0.63 3.57 19.63
C VAL A 97 2.12 3.29 19.77
N PRO A 98 2.99 3.93 18.95
CA PRO A 98 4.44 3.78 19.06
C PRO A 98 4.95 4.24 20.43
N ASP A 99 5.97 3.56 20.95
CA ASP A 99 6.58 3.88 22.25
C ASP A 99 7.61 4.99 22.12
N VAL A 100 7.11 6.21 21.96
CA VAL A 100 7.91 7.44 21.88
C VAL A 100 7.28 8.52 22.76
N SER A 101 8.06 9.50 23.22
CA SER A 101 7.56 10.60 24.06
C SER A 101 7.06 11.81 23.26
N SER A 102 7.54 11.97 22.02
CA SER A 102 7.22 13.10 21.13
C SER A 102 7.24 12.65 19.68
N VAL A 103 6.48 13.36 18.84
CA VAL A 103 6.36 13.09 17.41
C VAL A 103 6.75 14.33 16.63
N ASN A 104 7.46 14.15 15.52
CA ASN A 104 7.94 15.24 14.66
C ASN A 104 7.27 15.20 13.28
N VAL A 105 7.53 16.19 12.45
CA VAL A 105 7.22 16.18 11.00
C VAL A 105 8.53 16.27 10.23
N TYR A 106 8.66 15.49 9.16
CA TYR A 106 9.87 15.44 8.33
C TYR A 106 9.55 15.80 6.89
N GLN A 107 10.47 16.50 6.23
CA GLN A 107 10.45 16.57 4.77
C GLN A 107 10.82 15.23 4.17
N VAL A 108 10.19 14.91 3.04
CA VAL A 108 10.60 13.81 2.18
C VAL A 108 10.61 14.26 0.74
N SER A 109 11.49 13.66 -0.04
CA SER A 109 11.50 13.81 -1.49
C SER A 109 11.64 12.47 -2.19
N GLN A 110 11.33 12.43 -3.48
CA GLN A 110 11.60 11.27 -4.32
C GLN A 110 13.10 10.97 -4.32
N LYS A 111 13.47 9.74 -3.97
CA LYS A 111 14.85 9.28 -4.17
C LYS A 111 15.14 9.25 -5.67
N PRO A 112 16.32 9.71 -6.13
CA PRO A 112 16.68 9.60 -7.53
C PRO A 112 16.75 8.14 -7.99
N PHE A 113 16.14 7.83 -9.15
CA PHE A 113 16.37 6.55 -9.81
C PHE A 113 17.66 6.60 -10.62
N ASP A 114 18.79 6.31 -9.98
CA ASP A 114 20.12 6.37 -10.60
C ASP A 114 20.75 4.99 -10.78
N GLN A 115 21.88 4.96 -11.50
CA GLN A 115 22.55 3.70 -11.80
C GLN A 115 23.15 3.06 -10.55
N THR A 116 23.51 3.84 -9.53
CA THR A 116 24.01 3.30 -8.26
C THR A 116 22.92 2.51 -7.55
N LEU A 117 21.67 2.99 -7.55
CA LEU A 117 20.53 2.25 -7.02
C LEU A 117 20.27 0.97 -7.82
N VAL A 118 20.28 1.04 -9.16
CA VAL A 118 20.10 -0.14 -10.03
C VAL A 118 21.19 -1.19 -9.79
N ASP A 119 22.45 -0.76 -9.70
CA ASP A 119 23.59 -1.65 -9.47
C ASP A 119 23.49 -2.32 -8.10
N THR A 120 23.16 -1.56 -7.05
CA THR A 120 22.99 -2.07 -5.67
C THR A 120 21.84 -3.08 -5.60
N PHE A 121 20.71 -2.79 -6.22
CA PHE A 121 19.56 -3.69 -6.28
C PHE A 121 19.91 -4.98 -7.04
N THR A 122 20.56 -4.84 -8.20
CA THR A 122 20.99 -5.98 -9.02
C THR A 122 21.98 -6.86 -8.26
N GLU A 123 23.01 -6.29 -7.63
CA GLU A 123 24.00 -7.03 -6.85
C GLU A 123 23.34 -7.79 -5.68
N THR A 124 22.38 -7.16 -5.01
CA THR A 124 21.68 -7.72 -3.84
C THR A 124 20.86 -8.97 -4.19
N PHE A 125 20.18 -8.98 -5.35
CA PHE A 125 19.19 -9.99 -5.69
C PHE A 125 19.58 -10.95 -6.82
N VAL A 126 20.45 -10.56 -7.75
CA VAL A 126 20.86 -11.39 -8.91
C VAL A 126 22.06 -12.26 -8.56
N GLY A 127 23.07 -11.70 -7.90
CA GLY A 127 24.32 -12.40 -7.61
C GLY A 127 25.26 -12.53 -8.81
N ALA A 128 26.23 -13.46 -8.72
CA ALA A 128 27.42 -13.48 -9.57
C ALA A 128 27.19 -13.93 -11.02
N ASP A 129 26.11 -14.67 -11.30
CA ASP A 129 25.82 -15.19 -12.63
C ASP A 129 25.32 -14.11 -13.60
N GLY A 130 24.94 -12.94 -13.06
CA GLY A 130 24.53 -11.79 -13.85
C GLY A 130 23.15 -11.94 -14.49
N VAL A 131 22.82 -11.00 -15.36
CA VAL A 131 21.52 -10.90 -16.02
C VAL A 131 21.69 -11.21 -17.51
N TYR A 132 20.80 -12.04 -18.05
CA TYR A 132 20.77 -12.43 -19.46
C TYR A 132 19.70 -11.65 -20.22
N ASP A 133 19.96 -11.39 -21.50
CA ASP A 133 19.00 -10.82 -22.43
C ASP A 133 17.77 -11.73 -22.54
N ILE A 134 16.59 -11.18 -22.26
CA ILE A 134 15.35 -11.97 -22.19
C ILE A 134 14.95 -12.56 -23.54
N ASP A 135 15.05 -11.79 -24.62
CA ASP A 135 14.64 -12.23 -25.96
C ASP A 135 15.57 -13.36 -26.45
N ARG A 136 16.88 -13.22 -26.22
CA ARG A 136 17.89 -14.25 -26.55
C ARG A 136 17.70 -15.52 -25.75
N TYR A 137 17.48 -15.35 -24.45
CA TYR A 137 17.31 -16.45 -23.53
C TYR A 137 16.05 -17.26 -23.86
N GLU A 138 14.91 -16.61 -24.10
CA GLU A 138 13.64 -17.29 -24.40
C GLU A 138 13.60 -17.86 -25.81
N GLN A 139 14.06 -17.11 -26.81
CA GLN A 139 13.94 -17.53 -28.21
C GLN A 139 14.96 -18.61 -28.60
N PHE A 140 16.17 -18.54 -28.04
CA PHE A 140 17.30 -19.36 -28.47
C PHE A 140 17.96 -20.18 -27.35
N GLY A 141 17.58 -19.96 -26.08
CA GLY A 141 18.30 -20.54 -24.94
C GLY A 141 19.70 -19.97 -24.77
N GLU A 142 19.99 -18.81 -25.38
CA GLU A 142 21.30 -18.19 -25.37
C GLU A 142 21.47 -17.32 -24.12
N LYS A 143 22.50 -17.62 -23.33
CA LYS A 143 22.88 -16.83 -22.13
C LYS A 143 23.77 -15.65 -22.53
N GLU A 144 23.18 -14.66 -23.22
CA GLU A 144 23.86 -13.40 -23.55
C GLU A 144 23.76 -12.44 -22.36
N LEU A 145 24.90 -12.10 -21.72
CA LEU A 145 24.93 -11.19 -20.57
C LEU A 145 24.59 -9.76 -20.99
N VAL A 146 23.71 -9.12 -20.22
CA VAL A 146 23.34 -7.72 -20.33
C VAL A 146 23.57 -7.00 -19.01
N ILE A 147 23.84 -5.71 -19.10
CA ILE A 147 24.01 -4.84 -17.93
C ILE A 147 22.68 -4.14 -17.68
N PRO A 148 22.02 -4.33 -16.52
CA PRO A 148 20.85 -3.55 -16.14
C PRO A 148 21.15 -2.06 -16.15
N LYS A 149 20.26 -1.28 -16.75
CA LYS A 149 20.41 0.17 -16.86
C LYS A 149 19.16 0.86 -16.36
N VAL A 150 19.34 2.06 -15.81
CA VAL A 150 18.24 2.97 -15.49
C VAL A 150 17.38 3.16 -16.74
N PRO A 151 16.07 2.86 -16.69
CA PRO A 151 15.16 3.17 -17.77
C PRO A 151 15.11 4.68 -18.02
N THR A 152 15.16 5.11 -19.28
CA THR A 152 15.03 6.53 -19.64
C THR A 152 13.72 6.77 -20.39
N GLU A 153 13.16 7.97 -20.27
CA GLU A 153 11.88 8.33 -20.90
C GLU A 153 11.85 8.14 -22.43
N MET A 154 13.02 8.14 -23.09
CA MET A 154 13.15 8.06 -24.55
C MET A 154 13.42 6.65 -25.11
N GLU A 155 13.97 5.72 -24.32
CA GLU A 155 14.25 4.33 -24.73
C GLU A 155 13.45 3.34 -23.87
N ASN A 156 12.36 2.81 -24.44
CA ASN A 156 11.51 1.71 -23.95
C ASN A 156 10.92 1.81 -22.52
N GLN A 157 11.15 2.88 -21.75
CA GLN A 157 10.64 3.14 -20.39
C GLN A 157 10.84 2.00 -19.37
N ARG A 158 11.51 0.91 -19.77
CA ARG A 158 11.72 -0.29 -18.97
C ARG A 158 13.00 -1.02 -19.38
N PHE A 159 13.54 -1.78 -18.45
CA PHE A 159 14.54 -2.81 -18.67
C PHE A 159 13.97 -4.16 -18.22
N MET A 160 14.29 -5.22 -18.97
CA MET A 160 13.95 -6.60 -18.64
C MET A 160 15.15 -7.49 -18.87
N GLY A 161 15.40 -8.39 -17.93
CA GLY A 161 16.39 -9.45 -18.12
C GLY A 161 16.08 -10.65 -17.25
N VAL A 162 16.68 -11.78 -17.57
CA VAL A 162 16.45 -13.04 -16.86
C VAL A 162 17.72 -13.46 -16.15
N PHE A 163 17.60 -13.98 -14.94
CA PHE A 163 18.72 -14.62 -14.25
C PHE A 163 18.28 -15.93 -13.63
N GLU A 164 19.26 -16.76 -13.27
CA GLU A 164 19.03 -18.06 -12.65
C GLU A 164 19.63 -18.06 -11.25
N ARG A 165 18.93 -18.66 -10.29
CA ARG A 165 19.43 -18.92 -8.94
C ARG A 165 18.93 -20.28 -8.49
N ASP A 166 19.85 -21.15 -8.08
CA ASP A 166 19.54 -22.49 -7.57
C ASP A 166 18.61 -23.33 -8.48
N GLY A 167 18.76 -23.14 -9.80
CA GLY A 167 17.96 -23.84 -10.82
C GLY A 167 16.58 -23.23 -11.08
N GLN A 168 16.18 -22.19 -10.33
CA GLN A 168 14.99 -21.38 -10.58
C GLN A 168 15.34 -20.21 -11.51
N LYS A 169 14.36 -19.77 -12.31
CA LYS A 169 14.49 -18.61 -13.21
C LYS A 169 13.76 -17.41 -12.61
N PHE A 170 14.32 -16.23 -12.80
CA PHE A 170 13.78 -14.98 -12.30
C PHE A 170 13.83 -13.91 -13.38
N LEU A 171 12.79 -13.09 -13.42
CA LEU A 171 12.77 -11.83 -14.15
C LEU A 171 13.31 -10.73 -13.24
N LEU A 172 14.24 -9.92 -13.77
CA LEU A 172 14.55 -8.59 -13.26
C LEU A 172 13.81 -7.58 -14.14
N PHE A 173 12.93 -6.79 -13.52
CA PHE A 173 12.14 -5.77 -14.21
C PHE A 173 12.43 -4.41 -13.58
N LEU A 174 12.79 -3.44 -14.42
CA LEU A 174 13.01 -2.05 -14.01
C LEU A 174 12.15 -1.15 -14.88
N LYS A 175 11.44 -0.20 -14.27
CA LYS A 175 10.59 0.75 -15.00
C LYS A 175 10.58 2.11 -14.31
N THR A 176 10.31 3.14 -15.09
CA THR A 176 9.93 4.46 -14.58
C THR A 176 8.58 4.85 -15.18
N GLU A 177 7.71 5.42 -14.36
CA GLU A 177 6.44 5.99 -14.75
C GLU A 177 6.21 7.33 -14.03
N LEU A 178 5.24 8.12 -14.48
CA LEU A 178 4.97 9.43 -13.91
C LEU A 178 4.63 9.36 -12.40
N ALA A 179 3.66 8.51 -12.03
CA ALA A 179 3.27 8.34 -10.63
C ALA A 179 4.26 7.46 -9.83
N MET A 180 4.96 6.56 -10.52
CA MET A 180 5.90 5.60 -9.96
C MET A 180 7.30 5.78 -10.56
N PRO A 181 8.08 6.78 -10.12
CA PRO A 181 9.39 7.08 -10.70
C PRO A 181 10.44 5.98 -10.47
N ILE A 182 10.23 5.09 -9.49
CA ILE A 182 11.09 3.92 -9.26
C ILE A 182 10.21 2.68 -9.25
N VAL A 183 10.44 1.78 -10.21
CA VAL A 183 9.93 0.41 -10.19
C VAL A 183 11.11 -0.54 -10.35
N MET A 184 11.39 -1.33 -9.32
CA MET A 184 12.38 -2.40 -9.36
C MET A 184 11.77 -3.68 -8.81
N GLU A 185 11.76 -4.72 -9.63
CA GLU A 185 11.11 -5.99 -9.29
C GLU A 185 12.02 -7.17 -9.59
N VAL A 186 11.94 -8.17 -8.72
CA VAL A 186 12.41 -9.52 -8.99
C VAL A 186 11.22 -10.45 -8.86
N GLN A 187 10.99 -11.28 -9.86
CA GLN A 187 9.89 -12.24 -9.83
C GLN A 187 10.33 -13.59 -10.38
N GLN A 188 10.06 -14.66 -9.63
CA GLN A 188 10.23 -16.01 -10.14
C GLN A 188 9.35 -16.23 -11.38
N ILE A 189 9.92 -16.81 -12.44
CA ILE A 189 9.22 -17.14 -13.68
C ILE A 189 9.33 -18.64 -13.96
N ASP A 190 8.27 -19.20 -14.54
CA ASP A 190 8.22 -20.61 -14.91
C ASP A 190 8.76 -20.84 -16.34
N GLU A 191 8.84 -22.11 -16.77
CA GLU A 191 9.44 -22.51 -18.06
C GLU A 191 8.76 -21.88 -19.28
N ASN A 192 7.51 -21.42 -19.15
CA ASN A 192 6.75 -20.76 -20.21
C ASN A 192 7.11 -19.26 -20.40
N GLY A 193 8.11 -18.75 -19.68
CA GLY A 193 8.51 -17.34 -19.67
C GLY A 193 7.58 -16.47 -18.82
N PRO A 194 7.83 -15.15 -18.69
CA PRO A 194 6.86 -14.23 -18.17
C PRO A 194 5.67 -14.24 -19.13
N ALA A 195 4.55 -14.83 -18.69
CA ALA A 195 3.33 -14.90 -19.49
C ALA A 195 3.07 -13.54 -20.14
N GLY A 196 3.06 -13.51 -21.48
CA GLY A 196 3.09 -12.27 -22.24
C GLY A 196 2.03 -11.27 -21.77
N TYR A 197 2.48 -10.07 -21.38
CA TYR A 197 1.74 -8.80 -21.26
C TYR A 197 0.20 -8.86 -21.37
N GLY A 198 -0.48 -9.54 -20.44
CA GLY A 198 -1.95 -9.67 -20.54
C GLY A 198 -2.65 -10.36 -19.38
N ARG A 199 -2.02 -11.32 -18.72
CA ARG A 199 -2.42 -11.87 -17.41
C ARG A 199 -1.15 -12.43 -16.79
N HIS A 200 -0.85 -12.10 -15.53
CA HIS A 200 0.12 -12.85 -14.74
C HIS A 200 -0.65 -14.04 -14.13
N PRO A 201 -0.61 -15.26 -14.72
CA PRO A 201 -1.29 -16.42 -14.12
C PRO A 201 -0.63 -16.86 -12.81
N TYR A 202 0.52 -16.27 -12.43
CA TYR A 202 1.35 -16.64 -11.28
C TYR A 202 1.60 -15.45 -10.36
N MET A 203 0.54 -14.97 -9.68
CA MET A 203 0.68 -13.91 -8.68
C MET A 203 0.87 -14.53 -7.28
N TRP A 204 1.88 -14.04 -6.56
CA TRP A 204 1.94 -14.22 -5.12
C TRP A 204 0.81 -13.40 -4.50
N THR A 205 -0.11 -14.07 -3.82
CA THR A 205 -1.31 -13.44 -3.25
C THR A 205 -1.42 -13.77 -1.77
N ASN A 206 -1.93 -12.81 -0.99
CA ASN A 206 -2.24 -12.99 0.41
C ASN A 206 -3.32 -14.06 0.57
N VAL A 207 -3.03 -15.09 1.36
CA VAL A 207 -3.95 -16.20 1.66
C VAL A 207 -5.30 -15.72 2.21
N ASN A 208 -5.30 -14.62 2.97
CA ASN A 208 -6.52 -14.07 3.56
C ASN A 208 -7.39 -13.32 2.54
N GLU A 209 -6.84 -12.99 1.37
CA GLU A 209 -7.48 -12.12 0.38
C GLU A 209 -7.90 -12.87 -0.88
N THR A 210 -7.29 -14.02 -1.17
CA THR A 210 -7.69 -14.84 -2.31
C THR A 210 -8.96 -15.63 -2.03
N ARG A 211 -9.95 -15.47 -2.93
CA ARG A 211 -11.21 -16.23 -2.92
C ARG A 211 -11.12 -17.57 -3.66
N GLU A 212 -9.95 -17.87 -4.24
CA GLU A 212 -9.76 -18.92 -5.25
C GLU A 212 -8.90 -20.08 -4.74
N LEU A 213 -8.72 -20.21 -3.42
CA LEU A 213 -7.96 -21.35 -2.89
C LEU A 213 -8.68 -22.67 -3.20
N PRO A 214 -7.93 -23.73 -3.58
CA PRO A 214 -8.48 -25.06 -3.76
C PRO A 214 -9.27 -25.53 -2.53
N GLU A 215 -10.33 -26.30 -2.75
CA GLU A 215 -11.12 -26.87 -1.65
C GLU A 215 -10.23 -27.68 -0.68
N ASN A 216 -10.47 -27.51 0.62
CA ASN A 216 -9.73 -28.16 1.73
C ASN A 216 -8.29 -27.65 1.95
N THR A 217 -7.87 -26.56 1.31
CA THR A 217 -6.61 -25.89 1.65
C THR A 217 -6.66 -25.40 3.10
N THR A 218 -5.69 -25.81 3.93
CA THR A 218 -5.53 -25.31 5.31
C THR A 218 -4.30 -24.45 5.44
N LYS A 219 -4.27 -23.59 6.47
CA LYS A 219 -3.11 -22.75 6.78
C LYS A 219 -1.84 -23.59 7.01
N GLU A 220 -1.98 -24.71 7.72
CA GLU A 220 -0.85 -25.60 8.03
C GLU A 220 -0.23 -26.21 6.76
N MET A 221 -1.05 -26.57 5.76
CA MET A 221 -0.55 -27.07 4.47
C MET A 221 0.25 -26.00 3.73
N ILE A 222 -0.20 -24.75 3.79
CA ILE A 222 0.47 -23.61 3.16
C ILE A 222 1.79 -23.31 3.89
N GLU A 223 1.79 -23.29 5.23
CA GLU A 223 3.00 -23.12 6.04
C GLU A 223 4.02 -24.26 5.82
N GLU A 224 3.57 -25.51 5.70
CA GLU A 224 4.43 -26.65 5.36
C GLU A 224 5.05 -26.50 3.95
N MET A 225 4.27 -25.99 2.99
CA MET A 225 4.74 -25.72 1.63
C MET A 225 5.83 -24.64 1.61
N ALA A 226 5.62 -23.54 2.34
CA ALA A 226 6.60 -22.47 2.53
C ALA A 226 7.91 -22.99 3.11
N GLY A 227 7.83 -23.98 4.01
CA GLY A 227 8.96 -24.74 4.53
C GLY A 227 9.91 -23.96 5.45
N ILE A 228 9.52 -22.73 5.82
CA ILE A 228 10.20 -21.87 6.79
C ILE A 228 9.16 -21.11 7.61
N THR A 229 9.56 -20.65 8.79
CA THR A 229 8.76 -19.76 9.63
C THR A 229 8.80 -18.33 9.13
N ALA A 230 7.83 -17.52 9.56
CA ALA A 230 7.79 -16.09 9.27
C ALA A 230 9.07 -15.37 9.76
N ASP A 231 9.56 -15.70 10.97
CA ASP A 231 10.78 -15.11 11.53
C ASP A 231 12.05 -15.47 10.73
N GLU A 232 12.14 -16.69 10.21
CA GLU A 232 13.24 -17.10 9.33
C GLU A 232 13.19 -16.33 8.00
N ALA A 233 11.99 -16.19 7.41
CA ALA A 233 11.76 -15.40 6.20
C ALA A 233 12.16 -13.93 6.42
N LYS A 234 11.69 -13.33 7.52
CA LYS A 234 12.04 -11.97 7.94
C LYS A 234 13.55 -11.80 8.07
N LYS A 235 14.24 -12.74 8.72
CA LYS A 235 15.70 -12.65 8.87
C LYS A 235 16.42 -12.62 7.51
N MET A 236 16.02 -13.49 6.58
CA MET A 236 16.59 -13.51 5.23
C MET A 236 16.29 -12.21 4.47
N ALA A 237 15.07 -11.68 4.60
CA ALA A 237 14.68 -10.41 4.00
C ALA A 237 15.45 -9.22 4.62
N ASP A 238 15.64 -9.18 5.94
CA ASP A 238 16.39 -8.13 6.64
C ASP A 238 17.85 -8.04 6.16
N GLU A 239 18.48 -9.20 5.89
CA GLU A 239 19.83 -9.23 5.31
C GLU A 239 19.88 -8.55 3.92
N LYS A 240 18.80 -8.68 3.13
CA LYS A 240 18.67 -8.02 1.83
C LYS A 240 18.39 -6.53 1.97
N VAL A 241 17.49 -6.14 2.88
CA VAL A 241 17.18 -4.72 3.14
C VAL A 241 18.42 -3.97 3.66
N ALA A 242 19.22 -4.60 4.53
CA ALA A 242 20.50 -4.05 4.97
C ALA A 242 21.51 -3.91 3.81
N ALA A 243 21.58 -4.90 2.90
CA ALA A 243 22.45 -4.83 1.71
C ALA A 243 22.04 -3.72 0.73
N LEU A 244 20.76 -3.34 0.69
CA LEU A 244 20.27 -2.17 -0.06
C LEU A 244 20.62 -0.83 0.61
N GLY A 245 21.15 -0.85 1.84
CA GLY A 245 21.43 0.36 2.63
C GLY A 245 20.16 1.03 3.17
N LEU A 246 19.07 0.28 3.33
CA LEU A 246 17.77 0.75 3.81
C LEU A 246 17.53 0.35 5.28
N GLU A 247 18.53 0.55 6.14
CA GLU A 247 18.50 0.09 7.54
C GLU A 247 17.40 0.74 8.38
N ASP A 248 16.88 1.89 7.95
CA ASP A 248 15.75 2.59 8.57
C ASP A 248 14.39 2.00 8.16
N MET A 249 14.34 1.10 7.20
CA MET A 249 13.14 0.32 6.89
C MET A 249 13.07 -0.95 7.74
N LYS A 250 11.99 -1.12 8.50
CA LYS A 250 11.75 -2.27 9.38
C LYS A 250 10.57 -3.08 8.88
N ALA A 251 10.63 -4.40 9.03
CA ALA A 251 9.51 -5.27 8.72
C ALA A 251 8.32 -4.90 9.62
N ARG A 252 7.21 -4.52 9.00
CA ARG A 252 5.99 -4.06 9.64
C ARG A 252 4.95 -5.16 9.72
N GLU A 253 4.80 -5.91 8.63
CA GLU A 253 3.84 -7.01 8.51
C GLU A 253 4.54 -8.25 7.92
N GLN A 254 4.09 -9.43 8.35
CA GLN A 254 4.56 -10.73 7.86
C GLN A 254 3.35 -11.55 7.43
N ILE A 255 3.17 -11.67 6.12
CA ILE A 255 1.92 -12.14 5.51
C ILE A 255 2.19 -13.46 4.80
N LEU A 256 1.41 -14.49 5.11
CA LEU A 256 1.52 -15.77 4.42
C LEU A 256 0.92 -15.65 3.02
N ASN A 257 1.73 -15.88 1.99
CA ASN A 257 1.34 -15.82 0.60
C ASN A 257 1.37 -17.20 -0.06
N VAL A 258 0.56 -17.33 -1.11
CA VAL A 258 0.57 -18.46 -2.03
C VAL A 258 0.83 -17.98 -3.44
N ARG A 259 1.56 -18.78 -4.22
CA ARG A 259 1.69 -18.62 -5.66
C ARG A 259 0.67 -19.53 -6.33
N LEU A 260 -0.31 -18.94 -7.01
CA LEU A 260 -1.39 -19.68 -7.66
C LEU A 260 -1.10 -19.89 -9.15
N ASP A 261 -1.63 -20.97 -9.72
CA ASP A 261 -1.89 -21.11 -11.16
C ASP A 261 -3.40 -21.09 -11.34
N ASN A 262 -3.92 -20.03 -11.95
CA ASN A 262 -5.35 -19.87 -12.20
C ASN A 262 -5.82 -20.54 -13.51
N GLY A 263 -4.92 -21.28 -14.18
CA GLY A 263 -5.21 -21.88 -15.48
C GLY A 263 -5.31 -20.85 -16.61
N SER A 264 -5.36 -21.36 -17.83
CA SER A 264 -5.48 -20.56 -19.06
C SER A 264 -6.94 -20.32 -19.48
N ASP A 265 -7.87 -21.15 -19.02
CA ASP A 265 -9.30 -21.13 -19.32
C ASP A 265 -10.14 -21.22 -18.03
N GLU A 266 -11.33 -20.61 -18.00
CA GLU A 266 -12.26 -20.57 -16.83
C GLU A 266 -12.73 -21.95 -16.33
N THR A 267 -12.35 -23.05 -16.99
CA THR A 267 -12.70 -24.42 -16.62
C THR A 267 -11.57 -25.17 -15.93
N GLU A 268 -10.35 -24.62 -15.91
CA GLU A 268 -9.21 -25.22 -15.21
C GLU A 268 -9.29 -24.87 -13.71
N GLU A 269 -9.03 -25.85 -12.85
CA GLU A 269 -9.04 -25.64 -11.40
C GLU A 269 -7.80 -24.86 -10.98
N THR A 270 -7.97 -23.83 -10.14
CA THR A 270 -6.85 -23.14 -9.51
C THR A 270 -6.00 -24.13 -8.72
N THR A 271 -4.67 -24.03 -8.85
CA THR A 271 -3.74 -24.85 -8.06
C THR A 271 -2.74 -23.97 -7.32
N ILE A 272 -2.28 -24.44 -6.15
CA ILE A 272 -1.20 -23.78 -5.41
C ILE A 272 0.12 -24.36 -5.92
N LEU A 273 0.93 -23.51 -6.54
CA LEU A 273 2.26 -23.86 -7.05
C LEU A 273 3.32 -23.83 -5.95
N ASP A 274 3.24 -22.82 -5.08
CA ASP A 274 4.20 -22.61 -3.99
C ASP A 274 3.61 -21.73 -2.88
N SER A 275 4.33 -21.63 -1.76
CA SER A 275 4.03 -20.73 -0.66
C SER A 275 5.29 -20.11 -0.06
N GLY A 276 5.12 -18.99 0.65
CA GLY A 276 6.18 -18.19 1.25
C GLY A 276 5.58 -17.07 2.09
N TRP A 277 6.45 -16.39 2.83
CA TRP A 277 6.08 -15.24 3.65
C TRP A 277 6.46 -13.95 2.93
N LYS A 278 5.49 -13.07 2.70
CA LYS A 278 5.69 -11.69 2.28
C LYS A 278 6.04 -10.84 3.50
N ILE A 279 7.23 -10.27 3.50
CA ILE A 279 7.70 -9.35 4.53
C ILE A 279 7.55 -7.94 3.98
N CYS A 280 6.69 -7.16 4.61
CA CYS A 280 6.37 -5.79 4.19
C CYS A 280 7.16 -4.80 5.04
N TYR A 281 7.93 -3.92 4.41
CA TYR A 281 8.82 -2.98 5.07
C TYR A 281 8.27 -1.55 5.01
N THR A 282 8.35 -0.85 6.14
CA THR A 282 8.08 0.59 6.22
C THR A 282 9.19 1.30 6.97
N ARG A 283 9.39 2.60 6.70
CA ARG A 283 10.37 3.40 7.45
C ARG A 283 10.00 3.52 8.92
N GLU A 284 11.03 3.56 9.75
CA GLU A 284 10.92 3.87 11.17
C GLU A 284 11.90 4.98 11.51
N ILE A 285 11.36 6.15 11.88
CA ILE A 285 12.15 7.35 12.14
C ILE A 285 12.05 7.63 13.63
N ASN A 286 13.18 7.51 14.33
CA ASN A 286 13.27 7.73 15.79
C ASN A 286 12.23 6.92 16.60
N GLY A 287 11.99 5.66 16.22
CA GLY A 287 11.04 4.76 16.87
C GLY A 287 9.57 4.98 16.46
N PHE A 288 9.27 5.95 15.60
CA PHE A 288 7.93 6.20 15.08
C PHE A 288 7.81 5.68 13.62
N PRO A 289 6.94 4.70 13.35
CA PRO A 289 6.87 4.04 12.06
C PRO A 289 5.95 4.75 11.07
N VAL A 290 6.25 4.62 9.78
CA VAL A 290 5.26 4.78 8.69
C VAL A 290 4.31 3.60 8.75
N THR A 291 2.99 3.86 8.68
CA THR A 291 1.99 2.79 8.66
C THR A 291 2.05 2.04 7.33
N TYR A 292 1.94 0.72 7.39
CA TYR A 292 1.84 -0.10 6.18
C TYR A 292 0.41 -0.02 5.64
N ASP A 293 0.28 0.28 4.35
CA ASP A 293 -1.00 0.33 3.65
C ASP A 293 -0.79 -0.20 2.22
N ASP A 294 -1.71 -1.02 1.74
CA ASP A 294 -1.67 -1.60 0.39
C ASP A 294 -2.16 -0.60 -0.69
N ASP A 295 -2.74 0.55 -0.30
CA ASP A 295 -3.05 1.62 -1.24
C ASP A 295 -1.78 2.37 -1.65
N MET A 296 -1.30 2.04 -2.84
CA MET A 296 -0.09 2.61 -3.45
C MET A 296 -0.23 4.10 -3.80
N GLY A 297 -1.42 4.71 -3.71
CA GLY A 297 -1.64 6.10 -4.07
C GLY A 297 -1.34 6.40 -5.54
N GLY A 298 -1.14 7.67 -5.88
CA GLY A 298 -0.84 8.11 -7.24
C GLY A 298 -2.05 8.12 -8.19
N GLY A 299 -3.26 8.07 -7.64
CA GLY A 299 -4.49 8.31 -8.37
C GLY A 299 -4.71 9.79 -8.66
N TYR A 300 -5.57 10.06 -9.65
CA TYR A 300 -6.06 11.40 -9.97
C TYR A 300 -7.40 11.65 -9.28
N ALA A 301 -7.68 12.91 -8.93
CA ALA A 301 -8.95 13.28 -8.32
C ALA A 301 -10.14 13.11 -9.29
N SER A 302 -9.89 13.19 -10.60
CA SER A 302 -10.87 12.93 -11.65
C SER A 302 -10.18 12.48 -12.96
N MET A 303 -10.95 11.93 -13.90
CA MET A 303 -10.41 11.50 -15.21
C MET A 303 -9.95 12.67 -16.09
N ASP A 304 -10.43 13.88 -15.83
CA ASP A 304 -10.12 15.10 -16.58
C ASP A 304 -9.02 15.96 -15.90
N ASP A 305 -8.35 15.40 -14.88
CA ASP A 305 -7.29 16.11 -14.15
C ASP A 305 -5.98 16.09 -14.95
N ASP A 306 -5.64 17.24 -15.55
CA ASP A 306 -4.42 17.45 -16.34
C ASP A 306 -3.41 18.40 -15.67
N VAL A 307 -3.70 18.82 -14.44
CA VAL A 307 -2.89 19.81 -13.70
C VAL A 307 -2.09 19.15 -12.58
N THR A 308 -2.62 18.08 -11.96
CA THR A 308 -1.93 17.38 -10.89
C THR A 308 -0.83 16.46 -11.42
N VAL A 309 0.25 16.37 -10.66
CA VAL A 309 1.32 15.39 -10.89
C VAL A 309 1.21 14.35 -9.77
N PRO A 310 0.72 13.13 -10.06
CA PRO A 310 0.54 12.11 -9.04
C PRO A 310 1.89 11.61 -8.52
N TRP A 311 1.91 11.18 -7.26
CA TRP A 311 3.06 10.51 -6.69
C TRP A 311 2.59 9.38 -5.76
N SER A 312 2.91 8.14 -6.14
CA SER A 312 2.63 6.93 -5.38
C SER A 312 3.51 6.80 -4.14
N TYR A 313 3.05 6.01 -3.16
CA TYR A 313 3.80 5.75 -1.93
C TYR A 313 5.01 4.84 -2.15
N GLU A 314 5.96 4.94 -1.21
CA GLU A 314 7.08 4.03 -1.07
C GLU A 314 6.59 2.66 -0.64
N ASN A 315 7.10 1.60 -1.27
CA ASN A 315 6.76 0.23 -0.94
C ASN A 315 7.99 -0.66 -1.10
N LEU A 316 8.23 -1.51 -0.09
CA LEU A 316 9.27 -2.54 -0.15
C LEU A 316 8.70 -3.84 0.41
N GLU A 317 8.54 -4.83 -0.46
CA GLU A 317 7.99 -6.14 -0.12
C GLU A 317 8.92 -7.24 -0.63
N ILE A 318 9.17 -8.24 0.20
CA ILE A 318 10.02 -9.38 -0.15
C ILE A 318 9.29 -10.67 0.23
N VAL A 319 9.02 -11.53 -0.76
CA VAL A 319 8.48 -12.86 -0.52
C VAL A 319 9.63 -13.86 -0.39
N VAL A 320 9.66 -14.63 0.69
CA VAL A 320 10.70 -15.62 0.98
C VAL A 320 10.08 -16.97 1.34
N ASN A 321 10.66 -18.05 0.83
CA ASN A 321 10.34 -19.42 1.24
C ASN A 321 11.64 -20.21 1.51
N LYS A 322 11.54 -21.52 1.71
CA LYS A 322 12.69 -22.42 1.93
C LYS A 322 13.77 -22.36 0.83
N ASP A 323 13.40 -21.97 -0.38
CA ASP A 323 14.30 -21.84 -1.52
C ASP A 323 14.89 -20.40 -1.64
N GLY A 324 14.62 -19.55 -0.65
CA GLY A 324 15.11 -18.18 -0.56
C GLY A 324 14.11 -17.15 -1.07
N VAL A 325 14.62 -16.03 -1.57
CA VAL A 325 13.79 -14.92 -2.08
C VAL A 325 13.07 -15.36 -3.36
N GLN A 326 11.74 -15.20 -3.41
CA GLN A 326 10.92 -15.58 -4.56
C GLN A 326 10.38 -14.37 -5.33
N GLN A 327 10.12 -13.27 -4.62
CA GLN A 327 9.65 -12.02 -5.21
C GLN A 327 10.18 -10.82 -4.42
N VAL A 328 10.45 -9.73 -5.12
CA VAL A 328 10.80 -8.43 -4.55
C VAL A 328 10.04 -7.37 -5.29
N HIS A 329 9.40 -6.47 -4.55
CA HIS A 329 8.85 -5.22 -5.03
C HIS A 329 9.56 -4.09 -4.29
N CYS A 330 10.20 -3.17 -5.01
CA CYS A 330 10.85 -2.00 -4.44
C CYS A 330 10.47 -0.76 -5.25
N TYR A 331 9.59 0.05 -4.68
CA TYR A 331 8.93 1.15 -5.37
C TYR A 331 9.12 2.48 -4.65
N ASN A 332 9.27 3.54 -5.43
CA ASN A 332 9.16 4.94 -5.02
C ASN A 332 9.90 5.31 -3.74
N LEU A 333 11.13 4.82 -3.58
CA LEU A 333 11.93 5.09 -2.38
C LEU A 333 12.00 6.59 -2.07
N TYR A 334 11.98 6.94 -0.79
CA TYR A 334 12.11 8.30 -0.31
C TYR A 334 13.55 8.66 0.02
N ASP A 335 13.85 9.95 -0.09
CA ASP A 335 14.94 10.57 0.63
C ASP A 335 14.33 11.36 1.80
N VAL A 336 14.61 10.90 3.02
CA VAL A 336 14.09 11.53 4.25
C VAL A 336 14.99 12.71 4.59
N GLY A 337 14.41 13.90 4.54
CA GLY A 337 15.10 15.16 4.78
C GLY A 337 15.06 15.60 6.24
N GLU A 338 15.14 16.92 6.42
CA GLU A 338 15.20 17.53 7.75
C GLU A 338 13.87 17.43 8.51
N CYS A 339 13.97 17.44 9.83
CA CYS A 339 12.84 17.65 10.71
C CYS A 339 12.35 19.09 10.55
N THR A 340 11.13 19.28 10.08
CA THR A 340 10.54 20.62 9.87
C THR A 340 9.89 21.16 11.13
N VAL A 341 9.23 20.29 11.90
CA VAL A 341 8.56 20.67 13.14
C VAL A 341 8.82 19.60 14.19
N GLU A 342 9.44 20.00 15.30
CA GLU A 342 9.69 19.14 16.44
C GLU A 342 8.50 19.13 17.39
N ASN A 343 8.25 17.98 18.03
CA ASN A 343 7.28 17.81 19.11
C ASN A 343 5.90 18.41 18.78
N VAL A 344 5.33 17.98 17.65
CA VAL A 344 4.03 18.47 17.19
C VAL A 344 2.92 18.11 18.17
N LYS A 345 2.01 19.06 18.38
CA LYS A 345 0.85 18.84 19.23
C LYS A 345 -0.20 18.03 18.48
N LEU A 346 -0.37 16.77 18.86
CA LEU A 346 -1.41 15.91 18.32
C LEU A 346 -2.74 16.14 19.04
N LYS A 347 -3.84 15.88 18.32
CA LYS A 347 -5.19 15.88 18.88
C LYS A 347 -5.35 14.71 19.86
N PRO A 348 -6.10 14.91 20.97
CA PRO A 348 -6.56 13.81 21.80
C PRO A 348 -7.33 12.78 20.96
N PHE A 349 -7.18 11.50 21.30
CA PHE A 349 -7.83 10.40 20.58
C PHE A 349 -9.36 10.55 20.53
N SER A 350 -9.98 11.12 21.57
CA SER A 350 -11.41 11.39 21.57
C SER A 350 -11.87 12.35 20.46
N GLU A 351 -11.03 13.32 20.08
CA GLU A 351 -11.33 14.20 18.95
C GLU A 351 -11.19 13.44 17.63
N ILE A 352 -10.15 12.62 17.48
CA ILE A 352 -9.93 11.79 16.30
C ILE A 352 -11.07 10.78 16.11
N ALA A 353 -11.50 10.12 17.19
CA ALA A 353 -12.63 9.20 17.17
C ALA A 353 -13.92 9.90 16.74
N ALA A 354 -14.20 11.10 17.25
CA ALA A 354 -15.36 11.88 16.83
C ALA A 354 -15.32 12.26 15.34
N ILE A 355 -14.14 12.66 14.82
CA ILE A 355 -13.95 12.94 13.39
C ILE A 355 -14.18 11.68 12.57
N PHE A 356 -13.61 10.54 12.98
CA PHE A 356 -13.82 9.26 12.31
C PHE A 356 -15.31 8.91 12.25
N GLU A 357 -16.02 8.98 13.38
CA GLU A 357 -17.43 8.63 13.47
C GLU A 357 -18.32 9.49 12.56
N GLU A 358 -18.02 10.79 12.43
CA GLU A 358 -18.73 11.70 11.54
C GLU A 358 -18.36 11.44 10.07
N MET A 359 -17.06 11.44 9.75
CA MET A 359 -16.58 11.43 8.38
C MET A 359 -16.80 10.09 7.69
N ILE A 360 -16.75 8.96 8.41
CA ILE A 360 -16.99 7.65 7.82
C ILE A 360 -18.43 7.51 7.31
N GLN A 361 -19.39 8.19 7.95
CA GLN A 361 -20.77 8.26 7.46
C GLN A 361 -20.87 9.10 6.20
N ILE A 362 -20.18 10.25 6.16
CA ILE A 362 -20.16 11.13 4.98
C ILE A 362 -19.54 10.40 3.78
N GLN A 363 -18.40 9.73 3.98
CA GLN A 363 -17.71 8.96 2.93
C GLN A 363 -18.61 7.88 2.32
N ASN A 364 -19.50 7.28 3.12
CA ASN A 364 -20.36 6.18 2.67
C ASN A 364 -21.81 6.62 2.40
N ALA A 365 -22.12 7.91 2.43
CA ALA A 365 -23.48 8.42 2.25
C ALA A 365 -24.06 8.09 0.86
N ASN A 366 -23.19 8.03 -0.17
CA ASN A 366 -23.57 7.75 -1.56
C ASN A 366 -23.27 6.31 -1.99
N MET A 367 -23.15 5.36 -1.04
CA MET A 367 -22.86 3.94 -1.35
C MET A 367 -23.82 3.30 -2.38
N ARG A 368 -25.00 3.89 -2.58
CA ARG A 368 -25.98 3.48 -3.60
C ARG A 368 -25.49 3.73 -5.03
N ASP A 369 -24.72 4.79 -5.24
CA ASP A 369 -24.16 5.15 -6.54
C ASP A 369 -23.11 4.12 -6.98
N ASP A 370 -22.42 3.51 -6.02
CA ASP A 370 -21.50 2.39 -6.22
C ASP A 370 -22.20 1.03 -6.35
N GLY A 371 -23.54 1.00 -6.38
CA GLY A 371 -24.33 -0.21 -6.53
C GLY A 371 -24.55 -1.00 -5.23
N TYR A 372 -24.23 -0.43 -4.07
CA TYR A 372 -24.38 -1.12 -2.79
C TYR A 372 -25.78 -0.98 -2.19
N ILE A 373 -26.39 -2.15 -2.01
CA ILE A 373 -27.44 -2.62 -1.10
C ILE A 373 -27.41 -2.18 0.36
N LYS A 374 -26.31 -2.56 0.96
CA LYS A 374 -26.04 -2.54 2.38
C LYS A 374 -24.53 -2.65 2.49
N LYS A 375 -23.95 -1.96 3.46
CA LYS A 375 -22.51 -1.93 3.69
C LYS A 375 -22.25 -1.97 5.18
N LYS A 376 -21.37 -2.86 5.58
CA LYS A 376 -20.93 -3.02 6.96
C LYS A 376 -19.42 -2.94 7.03
N LEU A 377 -18.90 -2.03 7.84
CA LEU A 377 -17.48 -1.93 8.15
C LEU A 377 -17.22 -2.54 9.52
N GLN A 378 -16.22 -3.41 9.61
CA GLN A 378 -15.75 -4.00 10.87
C GLN A 378 -14.32 -3.51 11.09
N ILE A 379 -14.15 -2.50 11.94
CA ILE A 379 -12.83 -1.93 12.25
C ILE A 379 -12.19 -2.74 13.38
N GLU A 380 -11.02 -3.30 13.09
CA GLU A 380 -10.33 -4.28 13.95
C GLU A 380 -8.97 -3.76 14.47
N LYS A 381 -8.37 -2.78 13.79
CA LYS A 381 -7.09 -2.17 14.18
C LYS A 381 -7.11 -0.66 13.91
N VAL A 382 -6.63 0.11 14.87
CA VAL A 382 -6.40 1.56 14.73
C VAL A 382 -4.93 1.81 15.05
N THR A 383 -4.20 2.47 14.15
CA THR A 383 -2.74 2.64 14.30
C THR A 383 -2.35 4.10 14.19
N LEU A 384 -1.53 4.57 15.14
CA LEU A 384 -0.81 5.83 15.02
C LEU A 384 0.55 5.60 14.34
N GLY A 385 0.82 6.33 13.26
CA GLY A 385 2.11 6.29 12.57
C GLY A 385 2.23 7.42 11.56
N TYR A 386 3.23 7.39 10.69
CA TYR A 386 3.40 8.37 9.62
C TYR A 386 2.66 7.96 8.35
N ALA A 387 2.17 8.97 7.62
CA ALA A 387 1.87 8.89 6.21
C ALA A 387 2.52 10.07 5.48
N ARG A 388 2.89 9.88 4.22
CA ARG A 388 3.34 10.97 3.37
C ARG A 388 2.13 11.73 2.82
N ILE A 389 2.15 13.05 2.92
CA ILE A 389 1.31 13.94 2.12
C ILE A 389 2.16 14.80 1.18
N TYR A 390 1.58 15.29 0.09
CA TYR A 390 2.26 16.17 -0.86
C TYR A 390 1.32 17.17 -1.52
N ASP A 391 1.89 18.18 -2.17
CA ASP A 391 1.16 19.11 -3.02
C ASP A 391 1.15 18.60 -4.48
N PRO A 392 0.05 18.03 -4.98
CA PRO A 392 -0.01 17.50 -6.34
C PRO A 392 0.10 18.58 -7.42
N LEU A 393 -0.14 19.86 -7.08
CA LEU A 393 -0.02 20.98 -8.02
C LEU A 393 1.42 21.47 -8.18
N SER A 394 2.30 21.10 -7.24
CA SER A 394 3.71 21.51 -7.27
C SER A 394 4.51 20.72 -8.30
N GLY A 395 4.25 19.41 -8.41
CA GLY A 395 5.01 18.48 -9.24
C GLY A 395 6.51 18.43 -8.94
N ASP A 396 6.95 18.88 -7.76
CA ASP A 396 8.37 18.99 -7.41
C ASP A 396 8.95 17.73 -6.76
N GLY A 397 8.14 16.69 -6.58
CA GLY A 397 8.54 15.44 -5.96
C GLY A 397 8.85 15.58 -4.47
N GLN A 398 8.29 16.60 -3.80
CA GLN A 398 8.46 16.84 -2.37
C GLN A 398 7.17 16.65 -1.58
N GLY A 399 7.30 16.26 -0.32
CA GLY A 399 6.19 16.01 0.59
C GLY A 399 6.61 16.07 2.05
N LEU A 400 5.68 15.71 2.93
CA LEU A 400 5.87 15.66 4.37
C LEU A 400 5.43 14.31 4.92
N LEU A 401 6.22 13.73 5.82
CA LEU A 401 5.73 12.67 6.70
C LEU A 401 5.02 13.32 7.89
N VAL A 402 3.70 13.15 7.92
CA VAL A 402 2.82 13.68 8.97
C VAL A 402 2.25 12.54 9.80
N PRO A 403 2.09 12.72 11.12
CA PRO A 403 1.47 11.70 11.95
C PRO A 403 -0.02 11.59 11.61
N VAL A 404 -0.49 10.36 11.48
CA VAL A 404 -1.86 10.01 11.12
C VAL A 404 -2.39 8.89 11.99
N TRP A 405 -3.71 8.84 12.09
CA TRP A 405 -4.46 7.69 12.57
C TRP A 405 -5.08 6.95 11.40
N ASP A 406 -4.75 5.68 11.24
CA ASP A 406 -5.37 4.79 10.27
C ASP A 406 -6.35 3.84 10.94
N PHE A 407 -7.49 3.62 10.30
CA PHE A 407 -8.56 2.74 10.76
C PHE A 407 -8.68 1.55 9.79
N TYR A 408 -8.13 0.41 10.18
CA TYR A 408 -8.10 -0.82 9.38
C TYR A 408 -9.21 -1.78 9.76
N GLY A 409 -9.73 -2.47 8.76
CA GLY A 409 -10.79 -3.42 8.96
C GLY A 409 -11.43 -3.92 7.69
N ARG A 410 -12.39 -4.82 7.86
CA ARG A 410 -13.07 -5.52 6.77
C ARG A 410 -14.34 -4.81 6.37
N GLU A 411 -14.76 -5.03 5.13
CA GLU A 411 -15.96 -4.44 4.58
C GLU A 411 -16.86 -5.50 3.95
N GLN A 412 -18.06 -5.65 4.48
CA GLN A 412 -19.07 -6.53 3.92
C GLN A 412 -20.06 -5.71 3.11
N ASN A 413 -20.17 -6.02 1.84
CA ASN A 413 -21.00 -5.33 0.87
C ASN A 413 -22.10 -6.25 0.38
N THR A 414 -23.30 -5.69 0.24
CA THR A 414 -24.45 -6.33 -0.38
C THR A 414 -24.78 -5.58 -1.67
N THR A 415 -25.03 -6.28 -2.76
CA THR A 415 -25.51 -5.71 -4.03
C THR A 415 -26.68 -6.51 -4.58
N VAL A 416 -27.39 -5.94 -5.56
CA VAL A 416 -28.45 -6.64 -6.29
C VAL A 416 -28.08 -6.68 -7.76
N TRP A 417 -28.05 -7.89 -8.32
CA TRP A 417 -27.80 -8.11 -9.74
C TRP A 417 -28.78 -9.18 -10.25
N GLU A 418 -29.39 -8.97 -11.42
CA GLU A 418 -30.44 -9.85 -12.00
C GLU A 418 -31.59 -10.25 -11.04
N ASN A 419 -31.93 -9.39 -10.07
CA ASN A 419 -32.89 -9.61 -8.97
C ASN A 419 -32.45 -10.61 -7.89
N GLU A 420 -31.18 -11.01 -7.90
CA GLU A 420 -30.55 -11.78 -6.83
C GLU A 420 -29.72 -10.85 -5.94
N THR A 421 -29.67 -11.17 -4.64
CA THR A 421 -28.85 -10.45 -3.67
C THR A 421 -27.54 -11.18 -3.49
N TYR A 422 -26.44 -10.46 -3.66
CA TYR A 422 -25.10 -10.98 -3.46
C TYR A 422 -24.46 -10.28 -2.28
N GLU A 423 -23.92 -11.06 -1.36
CA GLU A 423 -23.11 -10.56 -0.25
C GLU A 423 -21.67 -11.00 -0.47
N TYR A 424 -20.75 -10.07 -0.30
CA TYR A 424 -19.33 -10.37 -0.43
C TYR A 424 -18.50 -9.47 0.49
N GLU A 425 -17.39 -10.01 0.97
CA GLU A 425 -16.45 -9.29 1.82
C GLU A 425 -15.30 -8.74 0.96
N THR A 426 -15.16 -7.43 0.95
CA THR A 426 -14.08 -6.66 0.33
C THR A 426 -13.32 -5.89 1.40
N GLY A 427 -12.24 -5.21 1.03
CA GLY A 427 -11.42 -4.48 1.99
C GLY A 427 -10.38 -5.41 2.58
N LEU A 428 -9.21 -5.36 1.97
CA LEU A 428 -8.07 -6.15 2.40
C LEU A 428 -7.58 -5.65 3.76
N GLU A 429 -6.94 -6.53 4.52
CA GLU A 429 -6.54 -6.33 5.91
C GLU A 429 -5.71 -5.04 6.11
N TYR A 430 -5.01 -4.61 5.05
CA TYR A 430 -4.08 -3.49 5.06
C TYR A 430 -4.53 -2.29 4.20
N TYR A 431 -5.84 -2.11 3.96
CA TYR A 431 -6.38 -0.86 3.41
C TYR A 431 -7.04 -0.04 4.51
N SER A 432 -6.49 1.13 4.80
CA SER A 432 -7.09 2.07 5.73
C SER A 432 -8.46 2.52 5.21
N LYS A 433 -9.50 2.29 6.01
CA LYS A 433 -10.87 2.76 5.72
C LYS A 433 -11.00 4.26 5.88
N MET A 434 -10.11 4.85 6.66
CA MET A 434 -9.98 6.29 6.85
C MET A 434 -8.61 6.61 7.45
N THR A 435 -7.89 7.53 6.81
CA THR A 435 -6.66 8.11 7.34
C THR A 435 -6.94 9.53 7.82
N ILE A 436 -6.65 9.83 9.08
CA ILE A 436 -6.90 11.14 9.70
C ILE A 436 -5.57 11.74 10.14
N ASN A 437 -5.25 12.95 9.68
CA ASN A 437 -4.11 13.71 10.15
C ASN A 437 -4.23 13.96 11.66
N ALA A 438 -3.24 13.48 12.43
CA ALA A 438 -3.27 13.52 13.89
C ALA A 438 -3.07 14.93 14.46
N ILE A 439 -2.58 15.89 13.66
CA ILE A 439 -2.33 17.28 14.10
C ILE A 439 -3.61 18.11 13.96
N ASP A 440 -4.23 18.10 12.79
CA ASP A 440 -5.33 19.03 12.46
C ASP A 440 -6.70 18.35 12.27
N GLY A 441 -6.73 17.02 12.20
CA GLY A 441 -7.95 16.24 12.03
C GLY A 441 -8.48 16.19 10.59
N THR A 442 -7.70 16.64 9.60
CA THR A 442 -8.09 16.52 8.19
C THR A 442 -8.05 15.07 7.71
N ILE A 443 -8.92 14.73 6.75
CA ILE A 443 -8.95 13.40 6.14
C ILE A 443 -7.96 13.38 4.99
N ILE A 444 -7.09 12.37 4.98
CA ILE A 444 -6.13 12.10 3.90
C ILE A 444 -6.71 10.98 3.05
N LYS A 445 -6.78 11.18 1.73
CA LYS A 445 -7.15 10.11 0.80
C LYS A 445 -5.90 9.37 0.37
N ARG A 446 -5.66 8.16 0.89
CA ARG A 446 -4.49 7.33 0.53
C ARG A 446 -4.33 7.19 -0.98
N SER A 447 -5.40 6.88 -1.70
CA SER A 447 -5.40 6.77 -3.17
C SER A 447 -4.89 8.00 -3.93
N LEU A 448 -4.97 9.20 -3.35
CA LEU A 448 -4.44 10.43 -3.95
C LEU A 448 -3.10 10.87 -3.33
N GLY A 449 -2.93 10.59 -2.03
CA GLY A 449 -1.79 10.95 -1.22
C GLY A 449 -1.84 12.33 -0.55
N TYR A 450 -3.04 12.90 -0.37
CA TYR A 450 -3.26 14.19 0.33
C TYR A 450 -4.69 14.35 0.85
#